data_AF-A0A1G1E2R9-F1
#
_entry.id   AF-A0A1G1E2R9-F1
#
_cell.length_a   1.000
_cell.length_b   1.000
_cell.length_c   1.000
_cell.angle_alpha   90.00
_cell.angle_beta   90.00
_cell.angle_gamma   90.00
#
_symmetry.space_group_name_H-M   'P 1'
#
loop_
_entity.id
_entity.type
_entity.pdbx_description
1 polymer ?
#
loop_
_entity_poly.entity_id
_entity_poly.type
_entity_poly.pdbx_seq_one_letter_code
_entity_poly.pdbx_strand_id
1 'polypeptide(L)' 'MIAVYILMICSGVLMIGWGFWASYNARRPVDVIGAIMTPVGLLLTLTGIILLCIPNFFW' A
#
# COMPACT_ATOMS: atom_id res chain seq x y z
N MET A 1 -12.62 0.44 -14.64
CA MET A 1 -12.55 0.76 -13.20
C MET A 1 -11.90 -0.37 -12.40
N ILE A 2 -12.34 -1.62 -12.56
CA ILE A 2 -11.76 -2.80 -11.89
C ILE A 2 -10.23 -2.89 -12.05
N ALA A 3 -9.70 -2.69 -13.26
CA ALA A 3 -8.25 -2.73 -13.51
C ALA A 3 -7.46 -1.71 -12.67
N VAL A 4 -8.03 -0.53 -12.40
CA VAL A 4 -7.40 0.50 -11.56
C VAL A 4 -7.36 0.05 -10.11
N TYR A 5 -8.43 -0.56 -9.61
CA TYR A 5 -8.48 -1.09 -8.23
C TYR A 5 -7.48 -2.24 -8.04
N ILE A 6 -7.36 -3.13 -9.02
CA ILE A 6 -6.35 -4.21 -8.98
C ILE A 6 -4.94 -3.61 -8.95
N LEU A 7 -4.65 -2.59 -9.77
CA LEU A 7 -3.35 -1.91 -9.74
C LEU A 7 -3.08 -1.23 -8.39
N MET A 8 -4.08 -0.61 -7.76
CA MET A 8 -3.95 -0.02 -6.41
C MET A 8 -3.66 -1.07 -5.34
N ILE A 9 -4.31 -2.23 -5.41
CA ILE A 9 -4.07 -3.34 -4.48
C ILE A 9 -2.65 -3.86 -4.68
N CYS A 10 -2.23 -4.13 -5.93
CA CYS A 10 -0.89 -4.62 -6.23
C CYS A 10 0.20 -3.64 -5.79
N SER A 11 0.05 -2.34 -6.09
CA SER A 11 1.04 -1.33 -5.67
C SER A 11 1.09 -1.18 -4.15
N GLY A 12 -0.06 -1.24 -3.47
CA GLY A 12 -0.13 -1.21 -2.01
C GLY A 12 0.58 -2.40 -1.37
N VAL A 13 0.35 -3.61 -1.86
CA VAL A 13 1.04 -4.83 -1.37
C VAL A 13 2.55 -4.76 -1.60
N LEU A 14 2.98 -4.27 -2.77
CA LEU A 14 4.41 -4.07 -3.05
C LEU A 14 5.03 -3.02 -2.12
N MET A 15 4.33 -1.93 -1.82
CA MET A 15 4.79 -0.92 -0.86
C MET A 15 4.87 -1.47 0.57
N ILE A 16 3.95 -2.34 0.99
CA ILE A 16 4.03 -3.01 2.29
C ILE A 16 5.26 -3.91 2.35
N GLY A 17 5.45 -4.78 1.35
CA GLY A 17 6.58 -5.70 1.31
C GLY A 17 7.92 -4.97 1.29
N TRP A 18 8.04 -3.93 0.46
CA TRP A 18 9.22 -3.09 0.41
C TRP A 18 9.41 -2.28 1.70
N GLY A 19 8.34 -1.71 2.25
CA GLY A 19 8.37 -0.91 3.47
C GLY A 19 8.85 -1.72 4.68
N PHE A 20 8.36 -2.95 4.85
CA PHE A 20 8.83 -3.87 5.88
C PHE A 20 10.31 -4.22 5.69
N TRP A 21 10.72 -4.58 4.47
CA TRP A 21 12.12 -4.90 4.19
C TRP A 21 13.04 -3.71 4.43
N ALA A 22 12.64 -2.51 3.97
CA ALA A 22 13.39 -1.28 4.13
C ALA A 22 13.50 -0.87 5.60
N SER A 23 12.43 -1.00 6.40
CA SER A 23 12.49 -0.68 7.83
C SER A 23 13.34 -1.68 8.61
N TYR A 24 13.32 -2.96 8.24
CA TYR A 24 14.10 -3.97 8.96
C TYR A 24 15.60 -3.97 8.58
N ASN A 25 15.91 -3.80 7.29
CA ASN A 25 17.25 -4.08 6.77
C ASN A 25 18.02 -2.82 6.29
N ALA A 26 17.34 -1.70 6.03
CA ALA A 26 18.02 -0.51 5.53
C ALA A 26 18.59 0.35 6.66
N ARG A 27 19.65 1.11 6.36
CA ARG A 27 20.21 2.11 7.29
C ARG A 27 19.40 3.40 7.21
N ARG A 28 19.48 4.23 8.26
CA ARG A 28 18.94 5.60 8.22
C ARG A 28 19.51 6.36 7.00
N PRO A 29 18.69 7.11 6.25
CA PRO A 29 17.29 7.49 6.51
C PRO A 29 16.24 6.55 5.91
N VAL A 30 16.64 5.52 5.17
CA VAL A 30 15.74 4.67 4.37
C VAL A 30 14.81 3.82 5.25
N ASP A 31 15.27 3.43 6.43
CA ASP A 31 14.45 2.76 7.46
C ASP A 31 13.20 3.59 7.82
N VAL A 32 13.37 4.89 8.08
CA VAL A 32 12.26 5.78 8.43
C VAL A 32 11.27 5.91 7.28
N ILE A 33 11.77 5.98 6.04
CA ILE A 33 10.92 6.02 4.85
C ILE A 33 10.13 4.71 4.71
N GLY A 34 10.79 3.56 4.94
CA GLY A 34 10.12 2.24 4.95
C GLY A 34 9.04 2.15 6.03
N ALA A 35 9.34 2.60 7.25
CA ALA A 35 8.41 2.61 8.36
C ALA A 35 7.14 3.45 8.09
N ILE A 36 7.26 4.54 7.34
CA ILE A 36 6.12 5.38 6.94
C ILE A 36 5.43 4.83 5.67
N MET A 37 6.17 4.29 4.72
CA MET A 37 5.60 3.70 3.50
C MET A 37 4.74 2.47 3.78
N THR A 38 5.10 1.67 4.78
CA THR A 38 4.37 0.44 5.12
C THR A 38 2.89 0.70 5.48
N PRO A 39 2.55 1.60 6.42
CA PRO A 39 1.15 1.93 6.71
C PRO A 39 0.46 2.65 5.54
N VAL A 40 1.17 3.45 4.75
CA VAL A 40 0.60 4.08 3.54
C VAL A 40 0.20 3.02 2.51
N GLY A 41 1.05 2.03 2.24
CA GLY A 41 0.75 0.91 1.36
C GLY A 41 -0.42 0.07 1.87
N LEU A 42 -0.53 -0.10 3.19
CA LEU A 42 -1.66 -0.79 3.83
C LEU A 42 -2.98 -0.05 3.62
N LEU A 43 -3.01 1.27 3.85
CA LEU A 43 -4.19 2.09 3.57
C LEU A 43 -4.59 2.05 2.09
N LEU A 44 -3.61 2.13 1.18
CA LEU A 44 -3.84 2.04 -0.26
C LEU A 44 -4.46 0.70 -0.66
N THR A 45 -3.91 -0.40 -0.12
CA THR A 45 -4.40 -1.76 -0.38
C THR A 45 -5.84 -1.93 0.11
N LEU A 46 -6.12 -1.50 1.35
CA LEU A 46 -7.45 -1.56 1.93
C LEU A 46 -8.46 -0.75 1.11
N THR A 47 -8.07 0.46 0.71
CA THR A 47 -8.91 1.34 -0.11
C THR A 47 -9.23 0.69 -1.46
N GLY A 48 -8.22 0.09 -2.11
CA GLY A 48 -8.41 -0.65 -3.35
C GLY A 48 -9.35 -1.85 -3.22
N ILE A 49 -9.22 -2.63 -2.14
CA ILE A 49 -10.11 -3.77 -1.84
C ILE A 49 -11.54 -3.29 -1.62
N ILE A 50 -11.75 -2.24 -0.81
CA ILE A 50 -13.08 -1.69 -0.53
C ILE A 50 -13.75 -1.21 -1.80
N LEU A 51 -13.03 -0.47 -2.65
CA LEU A 51 -13.54 0.01 -3.94
C LEU A 51 -13.84 -1.12 -4.93
N LEU A 52 -13.09 -2.22 -4.87
CA LEU A 52 -13.34 -3.39 -5.70
C LEU A 52 -14.61 -4.13 -5.26
N CYS A 53 -14.83 -4.27 -3.94
CA CYS A 53 -16.01 -4.93 -3.38
C CYS A 53 -17.27 -4.07 -3.46
N ILE A 54 -17.14 -2.75 -3.26
CA ILE A 54 -18.24 -1.79 -3.21
C ILE A 54 -17.90 -0.61 -4.16
N PRO A 55 -18.27 -0.71 -5.45
CA PRO A 55 -17.83 0.23 -6.49
C PRO A 55 -18.33 1.68 -6.37
N ASN A 56 -18.98 2.08 -5.27
CA ASN A 56 -19.39 3.47 -4.98
C ASN A 56 -19.25 3.80 -3.48
N PHE A 57 -18.28 3.23 -2.76
CA PHE A 57 -18.17 3.47 -1.31
C PHE A 57 -17.95 4.96 -0.93
N PHE A 58 -17.29 5.73 -1.80
CA PHE A 58 -16.92 7.13 -1.54
C PHE A 58 -17.84 8.18 -2.21
N TRP A 59 -18.98 7.75 -2.77
CA TRP A 59 -19.91 8.63 -3.51
C TRP A 59 -21.34 8.35 -3.06
#